data_AF-A0A178U9U3-F1
#
_entry.id   AF-A0A178U9U3-F1
#
_cell.length_a   1.000
_cell.length_b   1.000
_cell.length_c   1.000
_cell.angle_alpha   90.00
_cell.angle_beta   90.00
_cell.angle_gamma   90.00
#
_symmetry.space_group_name_H-M   'P 1'
#
loop_
_entity.id
_entity.type
_entity.pdbx_description
1 polymer ?
#
loop_
_entity_poly.entity_id
_entity_poly.type
_entity_poly.pdbx_seq_one_letter_code
_entity_poly.pdbx_strand_id
1 'polypeptide(L)'
;MDSSFLSSFCATAIIFFTVLGTIYFMFYRKVKSHQENKTIASSLALPTIPSSLSRKYDVFPSFHGADVRKTFLSHMLKEFKRKGIVPFIDNDIDRSKSIGPELDEAIRGSKIAIVMLSKNYASSSWCLNELVEITKCRKDLNQTVMTIFYGVDPTDVKKQTGEFGKVFERTCESKTEEQVKTWREVLDGAATIAGEHWHIWFAFFF
;
A
#
# COMPACT_ATOMS: atom_id res chain seq x y z
N MET A 1 -5.45 41.15 10.95
CA MET A 1 -5.28 39.67 10.94
C MET A 1 -5.91 39.17 12.22
N ASP A 2 -7.05 38.50 12.10
CA ASP A 2 -7.87 38.15 13.26
C ASP A 2 -7.23 37.01 14.05
N SER A 3 -7.15 37.15 15.37
CA SER A 3 -6.57 36.18 16.30
C SER A 3 -7.27 34.81 16.26
N SER A 4 -8.54 34.79 15.86
CA SER A 4 -9.34 33.58 15.60
C SER A 4 -8.81 32.77 14.42
N PHE A 5 -8.26 33.42 13.39
CA PHE A 5 -7.74 32.77 12.19
C PHE A 5 -6.41 32.06 12.47
N LEU A 6 -5.53 32.69 13.25
CA LEU A 6 -4.24 32.12 13.64
C LEU A 6 -4.41 30.92 14.60
N SER A 7 -5.36 31.01 15.52
CA SER A 7 -5.70 29.93 16.45
C SER A 7 -6.28 28.69 15.74
N SER A 8 -7.14 28.90 14.74
CA SER A 8 -7.74 27.80 13.97
C SER A 8 -6.70 27.06 13.13
N PHE A 9 -5.77 27.79 12.50
CA PHE A 9 -4.68 27.22 11.71
C PHE A 9 -3.66 26.45 12.56
N CYS A 10 -3.35 26.95 13.76
CA CYS A 10 -2.47 26.23 14.70
C CYS A 10 -3.12 24.93 15.21
N ALA A 11 -4.42 24.95 15.50
CA ALA A 11 -5.13 23.75 15.98
C ALA A 11 -5.19 22.65 14.91
N THR A 12 -5.46 23.00 13.64
CA THR A 12 -5.48 22.03 12.54
C THR A 12 -4.09 21.47 12.24
N ALA A 13 -3.04 22.30 12.31
CA ALA A 13 -1.65 21.84 12.15
C ALA A 13 -1.21 20.89 13.26
N ILE A 14 -1.59 21.14 14.52
CA ILE A 14 -1.26 20.25 15.65
C ILE A 14 -1.97 18.90 15.53
N ILE A 15 -3.25 18.90 15.13
CA ILE A 15 -4.00 17.66 14.87
C ILE A 15 -3.37 16.88 13.71
N PHE A 16 -2.92 17.59 12.67
CA PHE A 16 -2.24 16.99 11.52
C PHE A 16 -0.92 16.30 11.90
N PHE A 17 -0.03 16.95 12.66
CA PHE A 17 1.23 16.35 13.09
C PHE A 17 1.05 15.19 14.06
N THR A 18 0.01 15.24 14.88
CA THR A 18 -0.30 14.13 15.79
C THR A 18 -0.87 12.93 15.05
N VAL A 19 -1.77 13.11 14.07
CA VAL A 19 -2.30 12.02 13.23
C VAL A 19 -1.22 11.43 12.32
N LEU A 20 -0.43 12.26 11.64
CA LEU A 20 0.70 11.80 10.83
C LEU A 20 1.74 11.07 11.71
N GLY A 21 1.99 11.58 12.91
CA GLY A 21 2.88 10.98 13.90
C GLY A 21 2.38 9.64 14.43
N THR A 22 1.08 9.49 14.72
CA THR A 22 0.50 8.23 15.18
C THR A 22 0.45 7.19 14.07
N ILE A 23 0.13 7.57 12.84
CA ILE A 23 0.14 6.66 11.68
C ILE A 23 1.57 6.21 11.38
N TYR A 24 2.51 7.16 11.36
CA TYR A 24 3.94 6.84 11.25
C TYR A 24 4.39 5.93 12.40
N PHE A 25 3.92 6.17 13.62
CA PHE A 25 4.23 5.34 14.78
C PHE A 25 3.60 3.94 14.70
N MET A 26 2.38 3.79 14.17
CA MET A 26 1.73 2.49 13.98
C MET A 26 2.41 1.70 12.86
N PHE A 27 2.72 2.35 11.74
CA PHE A 27 3.56 1.80 10.67
C PHE A 27 4.91 1.36 11.24
N TYR A 28 5.59 2.25 11.99
CA TYR A 28 6.89 1.96 12.60
C TYR A 28 6.80 0.85 13.64
N ARG A 29 5.78 0.79 14.50
CA ARG A 29 5.58 -0.30 15.46
C ARG A 29 5.34 -1.63 14.75
N LYS A 30 4.56 -1.65 13.68
CA LYS A 30 4.29 -2.89 12.93
C LYS A 30 5.54 -3.40 12.22
N VAL A 31 6.32 -2.49 11.61
CA VAL A 31 7.63 -2.79 11.04
C VAL A 31 8.63 -3.24 12.11
N LYS A 32 8.72 -2.54 13.25
CA LYS A 32 9.64 -2.84 14.36
C LYS A 32 9.30 -4.16 15.06
N SER A 33 8.03 -4.44 15.30
CA SER A 33 7.58 -5.72 15.86
C SER A 33 7.99 -6.89 14.97
N HIS A 34 7.85 -6.73 13.65
CA HIS A 34 8.31 -7.74 12.71
C HIS A 34 9.84 -7.90 12.71
N GLN A 35 10.59 -6.83 12.99
CA GLN A 35 12.05 -6.84 13.15
C GLN A 35 12.48 -7.51 14.48
N GLU A 36 11.82 -7.21 15.59
CA GLU A 36 12.12 -7.76 16.93
C GLU A 36 11.79 -9.26 17.01
N ASN A 37 10.66 -9.69 16.46
CA ASN A 37 10.31 -11.11 16.34
C ASN A 37 11.37 -11.89 15.56
N LYS A 38 12.01 -11.26 14.56
CA LYS A 38 13.12 -11.86 13.80
C LYS A 38 14.39 -11.99 14.64
N THR A 39 14.76 -10.95 15.40
CA THR A 39 15.94 -10.97 16.28
C THR A 39 15.83 -12.07 17.33
N ILE A 40 14.65 -12.24 17.93
CA ILE A 40 14.39 -13.27 18.94
C ILE A 40 14.43 -14.67 18.31
N ALA A 41 13.75 -14.89 17.19
CA ALA A 41 13.75 -16.19 16.48
C ALA A 41 15.16 -16.59 16.00
N SER A 42 15.97 -15.63 15.56
CA SER A 42 17.35 -15.88 15.11
C SER A 42 18.32 -16.23 16.25
N SER A 43 18.00 -15.83 17.49
CA SER A 43 18.82 -16.14 18.68
C SER A 43 18.52 -17.51 19.30
N LEU A 44 17.43 -18.17 18.88
CA LEU A 44 16.91 -19.41 19.49
C LEU A 44 16.96 -20.65 18.57
N ALA A 45 17.42 -20.53 17.31
CA ALA A 45 17.35 -21.63 16.34
C ALA A 45 18.73 -22.25 16.02
N LEU A 46 18.85 -23.58 16.15
CA LEU A 46 19.89 -24.39 15.50
C LEU A 46 19.62 -24.51 13.98
N PRO A 47 20.65 -24.73 13.14
CA PRO A 47 20.55 -24.45 11.71
C PRO A 47 20.02 -25.66 10.93
N THR A 48 18.70 -25.76 10.69
CA THR A 48 18.18 -26.40 9.47
C THR A 48 16.73 -26.01 9.19
N ILE A 49 16.51 -25.05 8.29
CA ILE A 49 15.25 -24.91 7.54
C ILE A 49 15.67 -24.65 6.09
N PRO A 50 15.10 -25.36 5.08
CA PRO A 50 15.53 -25.23 3.70
C PRO A 50 15.39 -23.78 3.20
N SER A 51 16.48 -23.26 2.63
CA SER A 51 16.54 -22.09 1.75
C SER A 51 15.57 -22.27 0.57
N SER A 52 14.87 -21.29 -0.01
CA SER A 52 15.09 -19.85 -0.05
C SER A 52 13.86 -19.14 -0.66
N LEU A 53 13.13 -18.36 0.14
CA LEU A 53 12.73 -17.04 -0.33
C LEU A 53 13.66 -16.08 0.38
N SER A 54 14.80 -15.77 -0.22
CA SER A 54 15.64 -14.69 0.30
C SER A 54 14.78 -13.43 0.23
N ARG A 55 14.26 -12.99 1.38
CA ARG A 55 13.45 -11.78 1.46
C ARG A 55 14.32 -10.61 1.01
N LYS A 56 14.18 -10.24 -0.25
CA LYS A 56 15.04 -9.28 -0.96
C LYS A 56 14.68 -7.85 -0.58
N TYR A 57 13.42 -7.63 -0.21
CA TYR A 57 12.87 -6.33 0.13
C TYR A 57 12.12 -6.38 1.46
N ASP A 58 12.12 -5.28 2.19
CA ASP A 58 11.29 -5.10 3.37
C ASP A 58 9.85 -4.74 2.97
N VAL A 59 9.70 -3.92 1.93
CA VAL A 59 8.42 -3.33 1.53
C VAL A 59 8.21 -3.41 0.02
N PHE A 60 7.03 -3.88 -0.40
CA PHE A 60 6.51 -3.76 -1.76
C PHE A 60 5.44 -2.65 -1.82
N PRO A 61 5.68 -1.52 -2.49
CA PRO A 61 4.65 -0.50 -2.71
C PRO A 61 3.83 -0.81 -3.97
N SER A 62 2.51 -0.97 -3.83
CA SER A 62 1.56 -1.07 -4.96
C SER A 62 0.71 0.19 -5.04
N PHE A 63 0.74 0.85 -6.21
CA PHE A 63 0.09 2.14 -6.43
C PHE A 63 -0.11 2.44 -7.91
N HIS A 64 -1.07 3.33 -8.18
CA HIS A 64 -1.21 3.97 -9.49
C HIS A 64 -0.16 5.08 -9.63
N GLY A 65 0.76 4.92 -10.60
CA GLY A 65 1.92 5.80 -10.76
C GLY A 65 1.55 7.28 -10.90
N ALA A 66 0.58 7.60 -11.74
CA ALA A 66 0.18 8.99 -11.99
C ALA A 66 -0.46 9.68 -10.76
N ASP A 67 -1.07 8.90 -9.86
CA ASP A 67 -1.78 9.44 -8.69
C ASP A 67 -0.84 9.71 -7.52
N VAL A 68 0.17 8.85 -7.32
CA VAL A 68 0.92 8.77 -6.04
C VAL A 68 2.42 9.08 -6.18
N ARG A 69 3.03 8.89 -7.36
CA ARG A 69 4.50 8.89 -7.53
C ARG A 69 5.14 10.23 -7.15
N LYS A 70 4.53 11.36 -7.54
CA LYS A 70 5.13 12.71 -7.41
C LYS A 70 5.09 13.26 -5.98
N THR A 71 4.09 12.91 -5.19
CA THR A 71 3.89 13.47 -3.85
C THR A 71 4.26 12.44 -2.79
N PHE A 72 3.30 11.60 -2.41
CA PHE A 72 3.37 10.71 -1.26
C PHE A 72 4.49 9.67 -1.35
N LEU A 73 4.66 9.02 -2.51
CA LEU A 73 5.65 7.96 -2.67
C LEU A 73 7.08 8.48 -2.46
N SER A 74 7.40 9.65 -3.00
CA SER A 74 8.75 10.22 -2.91
C SER A 74 9.16 10.48 -1.44
N HIS A 75 8.25 11.03 -0.64
CA HIS A 75 8.44 11.24 0.80
C HIS A 75 8.56 9.90 1.56
N MET A 76 7.68 8.95 1.26
CA MET A 76 7.71 7.62 1.88
C MET A 76 9.04 6.90 1.62
N LEU A 77 9.52 6.90 0.38
CA LEU A 77 10.81 6.28 0.02
C LEU A 77 12.00 6.98 0.69
N LYS A 78 11.96 8.31 0.84
CA LYS A 78 12.98 9.07 1.58
C LYS A 78 13.02 8.66 3.06
N GLU A 79 11.87 8.49 3.69
CA GLU A 79 11.77 8.05 5.08
C GLU A 79 12.21 6.59 5.26
N PHE A 80 11.87 5.70 4.32
CA PHE A 80 12.37 4.32 4.32
C PHE A 80 13.90 4.30 4.26
N LYS A 81 14.50 5.06 3.35
CA LYS A 81 15.95 5.20 3.25
C LYS A 81 16.57 5.70 4.56
N ARG A 82 15.96 6.71 5.19
CA ARG A 82 16.40 7.26 6.49
C ARG A 82 16.37 6.21 7.61
N LYS A 83 15.46 5.24 7.54
CA LYS A 83 15.27 4.18 8.53
C LYS A 83 15.93 2.85 8.17
N GLY A 84 16.65 2.77 7.05
CA GLY A 84 17.27 1.54 6.58
C GLY A 84 16.26 0.48 6.13
N ILE A 85 15.04 0.87 5.77
CA ILE A 85 14.02 0.01 5.19
C ILE A 85 14.32 -0.09 3.69
N VAL A 86 14.35 -1.30 3.14
CA VAL A 86 14.65 -1.55 1.72
C VAL A 86 13.35 -1.76 0.93
N PRO A 87 12.79 -0.74 0.26
CA PRO A 87 11.64 -0.92 -0.60
C PRO A 87 12.02 -1.52 -1.97
N PHE A 88 11.10 -2.24 -2.58
CA PHE A 88 11.14 -2.46 -4.03
C PHE A 88 10.82 -1.14 -4.75
N ILE A 89 11.64 -0.78 -5.74
CA ILE A 89 11.46 0.43 -6.53
C ILE A 89 11.14 0.01 -7.96
N ASP A 90 9.89 0.22 -8.37
CA ASP A 90 9.46 0.02 -9.74
C ASP A 90 9.93 1.20 -10.63
N ASN A 91 11.02 0.96 -11.37
CA ASN A 91 11.77 1.94 -12.18
C ASN A 91 11.12 2.25 -13.55
N ASP A 92 9.79 2.36 -13.62
CA ASP A 92 9.06 2.65 -14.87
C ASP A 92 9.29 1.60 -15.97
N ILE A 93 9.27 0.32 -15.61
CA ILE A 93 9.11 -0.71 -16.64
C ILE A 93 7.68 -0.61 -17.13
N ASP A 94 7.53 -0.35 -18.43
CA ASP A 94 6.27 -0.34 -19.17
C ASP A 94 5.36 -1.46 -18.65
N ARG A 95 4.36 -1.05 -17.85
CA ARG A 95 3.39 -1.93 -17.19
C ARG A 95 2.52 -2.56 -18.27
N SER A 96 3.03 -3.63 -18.89
CA SER A 96 2.31 -4.47 -19.84
C SER A 96 1.08 -5.09 -19.18
N LYS A 97 0.23 -5.85 -19.87
CA LYS A 97 -1.01 -6.36 -19.25
C LYS A 97 -0.78 -7.47 -18.20
N SER A 98 0.43 -8.03 -18.09
CA SER A 98 0.78 -9.17 -17.24
C SER A 98 1.94 -8.86 -16.29
N ILE A 99 1.81 -9.21 -15.02
CA ILE A 99 2.89 -9.10 -14.03
C ILE A 99 4.12 -9.86 -14.57
N GLY A 100 5.26 -9.16 -14.66
CA GLY A 100 6.52 -9.80 -15.04
C GLY A 100 7.05 -10.69 -13.92
N PRO A 101 7.85 -11.73 -14.22
CA PRO A 101 8.39 -12.65 -13.21
C PRO A 101 9.21 -11.93 -12.12
N GLU A 102 9.93 -10.87 -12.48
CA GLU A 102 10.66 -10.04 -11.51
C GLU A 102 9.72 -9.34 -10.50
N LEU A 103 8.54 -8.93 -10.95
CA LEU A 103 7.57 -8.26 -10.09
C LEU A 103 6.86 -9.26 -9.17
N ASP A 104 6.51 -10.45 -9.66
CA ASP A 104 5.99 -11.54 -8.83
C ASP A 104 7.00 -11.93 -7.74
N GLU A 105 8.28 -12.05 -8.09
CA GLU A 105 9.36 -12.29 -7.14
C GLU A 105 9.51 -11.15 -6.13
N ALA A 106 9.35 -9.90 -6.56
CA ALA A 106 9.40 -8.75 -5.67
C ALA A 106 8.23 -8.73 -4.68
N ILE A 107 7.01 -9.03 -5.14
CA ILE A 107 5.82 -9.15 -4.29
C ILE A 107 6.02 -10.27 -3.28
N ARG A 108 6.35 -11.48 -3.74
CA ARG A 108 6.55 -12.67 -2.87
C ARG A 108 7.75 -12.53 -1.94
N GLY A 109 8.80 -11.86 -2.40
CA GLY A 109 10.04 -11.62 -1.67
C GLY A 109 9.96 -10.49 -0.63
N SER A 110 8.85 -9.75 -0.58
CA SER A 110 8.66 -8.64 0.37
C SER A 110 8.00 -9.08 1.67
N LYS A 111 8.39 -8.49 2.80
CA LYS A 111 7.76 -8.76 4.11
C LYS A 111 6.40 -8.08 4.25
N ILE A 112 6.34 -6.84 3.77
CA ILE A 112 5.18 -5.97 3.88
C ILE A 112 4.79 -5.52 2.47
N ALA A 113 3.51 -5.61 2.13
CA ALA A 113 2.94 -4.93 0.98
C ALA A 113 2.16 -3.69 1.44
N ILE A 114 2.43 -2.54 0.85
CA ILE A 114 1.68 -1.30 1.06
C ILE A 114 0.85 -1.03 -0.19
N VAL A 115 -0.47 -1.10 -0.07
CA VAL A 115 -1.41 -0.90 -1.17
C VAL A 115 -2.03 0.50 -1.04
N MET A 116 -1.68 1.40 -1.95
CA MET A 116 -2.18 2.78 -1.97
C MET A 116 -3.32 2.91 -2.97
N LEU A 117 -4.53 2.67 -2.45
CA LEU A 117 -5.78 2.72 -3.19
C LEU A 117 -6.15 4.17 -3.48
N SER A 118 -6.09 4.56 -4.75
CA SER A 118 -6.40 5.90 -5.27
C SER A 118 -7.53 5.82 -6.30
N LYS A 119 -8.08 6.98 -6.71
CA LYS A 119 -9.19 7.03 -7.68
C LYS A 119 -8.91 6.21 -8.94
N ASN A 120 -7.69 6.29 -9.47
CA ASN A 120 -7.32 5.61 -10.71
C ASN A 120 -6.61 4.26 -10.49
N TYR A 121 -6.50 3.77 -9.25
CA TYR A 121 -5.94 2.44 -8.99
C TYR A 121 -6.69 1.35 -9.77
N ALA A 122 -8.03 1.43 -9.75
CA ALA A 122 -8.88 0.50 -10.49
C ALA A 122 -8.87 0.69 -12.01
N SER A 123 -8.23 1.75 -12.54
CA SER A 123 -8.08 1.95 -13.99
C SER A 123 -7.01 1.05 -14.61
N SER A 124 -6.13 0.50 -13.77
CA SER A 124 -4.97 -0.26 -14.20
C SER A 124 -5.16 -1.74 -13.91
N SER A 125 -5.31 -2.55 -14.97
CA SER A 125 -5.29 -4.02 -14.83
C SER A 125 -4.01 -4.52 -14.14
N TRP A 126 -2.90 -3.79 -14.28
CA TRP A 126 -1.66 -4.08 -13.59
C TRP A 126 -1.80 -3.93 -12.08
N CYS A 127 -2.27 -2.77 -11.58
CA CYS A 127 -2.49 -2.56 -10.15
C CYS A 127 -3.50 -3.56 -9.55
N LEU A 128 -4.52 -3.94 -10.32
CA LEU A 128 -5.48 -4.96 -9.90
C LEU A 128 -4.84 -6.35 -9.83
N ASN A 129 -3.99 -6.71 -10.79
CA ASN A 129 -3.26 -7.98 -10.75
C ASN A 129 -2.22 -8.01 -9.61
N GLU A 130 -1.50 -6.90 -9.35
CA GLU A 130 -0.63 -6.78 -8.17
C GLU A 130 -1.41 -7.07 -6.88
N LEU A 131 -2.62 -6.50 -6.76
CA LEU A 131 -3.47 -6.73 -5.59
C LEU A 131 -3.92 -8.19 -5.46
N VAL A 132 -4.16 -8.87 -6.59
CA VAL A 132 -4.43 -10.31 -6.60
C VAL A 132 -3.25 -11.09 -6.03
N GLU A 133 -2.03 -10.81 -6.50
CA GLU A 133 -0.85 -11.54 -6.04
C GLU A 133 -0.50 -11.23 -4.58
N ILE A 134 -0.62 -9.96 -4.16
CA ILE A 134 -0.49 -9.55 -2.75
C ILE A 134 -1.51 -10.29 -1.87
N THR A 135 -2.75 -10.43 -2.33
CA THR A 135 -3.80 -11.14 -1.58
C THR A 135 -3.47 -12.63 -1.43
N LYS A 136 -2.89 -13.26 -2.46
CA LYS A 136 -2.38 -14.64 -2.34
C LYS A 136 -1.22 -14.71 -1.36
N CYS A 137 -0.22 -13.83 -1.48
CA CYS A 137 0.93 -13.79 -0.57
C CYS A 137 0.52 -13.58 0.89
N ARG A 138 -0.50 -12.76 1.13
CA ARG A 138 -1.08 -12.57 2.48
C ARG A 138 -1.62 -13.88 3.04
N LYS A 139 -2.32 -14.68 2.23
CA LYS A 139 -2.92 -15.96 2.65
C LYS A 139 -1.87 -17.06 2.77
N ASP A 140 -1.02 -17.22 1.76
CA ASP A 140 -0.14 -18.38 1.60
C ASP A 140 1.22 -18.19 2.29
N LEU A 141 1.72 -16.96 2.36
CA LEU A 141 3.04 -16.62 2.89
C LEU A 141 2.97 -15.81 4.20
N ASN A 142 1.76 -15.58 4.72
CA ASN A 142 1.49 -14.72 5.87
C ASN A 142 2.13 -13.32 5.71
N GLN A 143 2.17 -12.81 4.47
CA GLN A 143 2.70 -11.49 4.17
C GLN A 143 1.86 -10.41 4.88
N THR A 144 2.51 -9.44 5.51
CA THR A 144 1.79 -8.31 6.13
C THR A 144 1.31 -7.37 5.02
N VAL A 145 0.01 -7.04 5.01
CA VAL A 145 -0.56 -6.08 4.07
C VAL A 145 -1.07 -4.86 4.83
N MET A 146 -0.76 -3.67 4.31
CA MET A 146 -1.24 -2.39 4.79
C MET A 146 -1.94 -1.66 3.65
N THR A 147 -3.17 -1.20 3.90
CA THR A 147 -3.94 -0.43 2.94
C THR A 147 -3.96 1.04 3.32
N ILE A 148 -3.79 1.89 2.30
CA ILE A 148 -3.80 3.34 2.39
C ILE A 148 -4.86 3.82 1.41
N PHE A 149 -5.89 4.51 1.89
CA PHE A 149 -6.93 5.07 1.04
C PHE A 149 -6.57 6.51 0.71
N TYR A 150 -6.09 6.72 -0.51
CA TYR A 150 -5.58 7.99 -1.02
C TYR A 150 -6.66 8.72 -1.83
N GLY A 151 -7.44 9.57 -1.13
CA GLY A 151 -8.49 10.37 -1.77
C GLY A 151 -9.68 9.56 -2.29
N VAL A 152 -9.94 8.39 -1.69
CA VAL A 152 -11.08 7.53 -1.99
C VAL A 152 -11.77 7.09 -0.70
N ASP A 153 -13.08 6.89 -0.75
CA ASP A 153 -13.82 6.30 0.36
C ASP A 153 -13.58 4.77 0.38
N PRO A 154 -13.18 4.18 1.51
CA PRO A 154 -13.05 2.73 1.67
C PRO A 154 -14.32 1.97 1.27
N THR A 155 -15.49 2.53 1.52
CA THR A 155 -16.79 1.97 1.14
C THR A 155 -16.93 1.89 -0.37
N ASP A 156 -16.48 2.92 -1.09
CA ASP A 156 -16.47 2.94 -2.56
C ASP A 156 -15.49 1.93 -3.13
N VAL A 157 -14.32 1.74 -2.49
CA VAL A 157 -13.40 0.66 -2.87
C VAL A 157 -14.04 -0.71 -2.61
N LYS A 158 -14.65 -0.90 -1.43
CA LYS A 158 -15.22 -2.16 -0.97
C LYS A 158 -16.37 -2.63 -1.85
N LYS A 159 -17.27 -1.72 -2.19
CA LYS A 159 -18.49 -2.00 -2.96
C LYS A 159 -18.32 -1.73 -4.46
N GLN A 160 -17.17 -1.21 -4.86
CA GLN A 160 -16.89 -0.70 -6.21
C GLN A 160 -17.98 0.30 -6.65
N THR A 161 -18.26 1.29 -5.81
CA THR A 161 -19.26 2.35 -6.03
C THR A 161 -18.61 3.72 -6.23
N GLY A 162 -19.43 4.74 -6.49
CA GLY A 162 -18.95 6.12 -6.66
C GLY A 162 -18.04 6.27 -7.88
N GLU A 163 -17.12 7.22 -7.79
CA GLU A 163 -16.16 7.49 -8.87
C GLU A 163 -15.16 6.35 -9.08
N PHE A 164 -14.77 5.66 -7.99
CA PHE A 164 -13.91 4.48 -8.08
C PHE A 164 -14.60 3.34 -8.85
N GLY A 165 -15.88 3.09 -8.54
CA GLY A 165 -16.71 2.11 -9.24
C GLY A 165 -16.86 2.37 -10.74
N LYS A 166 -17.10 3.62 -11.13
CA LYS A 166 -17.19 3.99 -12.56
C LYS A 166 -15.89 3.76 -13.33
N VAL A 167 -14.75 3.91 -12.67
CA VAL A 167 -13.43 3.64 -13.26
C VAL A 167 -13.18 2.14 -13.35
N PHE A 168 -13.54 1.40 -12.30
CA PHE A 168 -13.46 -0.05 -12.26
C PHE A 168 -14.31 -0.69 -13.36
N GLU A 169 -15.57 -0.28 -13.49
CA GLU A 169 -16.52 -0.80 -14.49
C GLU A 169 -15.98 -0.65 -15.92
N ARG A 170 -15.49 0.54 -16.28
CA ARG A 170 -14.83 0.78 -17.58
C ARG A 170 -13.62 -0.14 -17.81
N THR A 171 -12.85 -0.42 -16.77
CA THR A 171 -11.69 -1.32 -16.87
C THR A 171 -12.11 -2.78 -17.09
N CYS A 172 -13.32 -3.14 -16.65
CA CYS A 172 -13.88 -4.48 -16.75
C CYS A 172 -14.58 -4.78 -18.08
N GLU A 173 -14.93 -3.78 -18.91
CA GLU A 173 -15.69 -3.96 -20.17
C GLU A 173 -15.10 -5.00 -21.13
N SER A 174 -13.78 -5.15 -21.15
CA SER A 174 -13.05 -6.08 -22.04
C SER A 174 -12.47 -7.31 -21.34
N LYS A 175 -12.95 -7.62 -20.13
CA LYS A 175 -12.40 -8.68 -19.26
C LYS A 175 -13.38 -9.83 -19.11
N THR A 176 -12.87 -11.02 -18.80
CA THR A 176 -13.72 -12.19 -18.53
C THR A 176 -14.42 -12.02 -17.18
N GLU A 177 -15.59 -12.66 -17.03
CA GLU A 177 -16.36 -12.59 -15.79
C GLU A 177 -15.56 -13.09 -14.58
N GLU A 178 -14.73 -14.12 -14.77
CA GLU A 178 -13.87 -14.68 -13.72
C GLU A 178 -12.81 -13.67 -13.26
N GLN A 179 -12.22 -12.94 -14.21
CA GLN A 179 -11.24 -11.91 -13.89
C GLN A 179 -11.89 -10.74 -13.14
N VAL A 180 -13.06 -10.29 -13.59
CA VAL A 180 -13.83 -9.23 -12.92
C VAL A 180 -14.22 -9.65 -11.51
N LYS A 181 -14.71 -10.88 -11.33
CA LYS A 181 -15.05 -11.43 -10.02
C LYS A 181 -13.85 -11.47 -9.09
N THR A 182 -12.71 -11.97 -9.58
CA THR A 182 -11.46 -12.01 -8.82
C THR A 182 -11.05 -10.62 -8.36
N TRP A 183 -11.12 -9.61 -9.24
CA TRP A 183 -10.79 -8.24 -8.88
C TRP A 183 -11.73 -7.63 -7.85
N ARG A 184 -13.05 -7.89 -7.94
CA ARG A 184 -14.02 -7.45 -6.92
C ARG A 184 -13.70 -8.03 -5.55
N GLU A 185 -13.42 -9.33 -5.48
CA GLU A 185 -13.11 -10.03 -4.23
C GLU A 185 -11.86 -9.49 -3.56
N VAL A 186 -10.80 -9.20 -4.32
CA VAL A 186 -9.56 -8.66 -3.73
C VAL A 186 -9.68 -7.19 -3.35
N LEU A 187 -10.50 -6.40 -4.04
CA LEU A 187 -10.80 -5.01 -3.66
C LEU A 187 -11.63 -4.94 -2.37
N ASP A 188 -12.66 -5.78 -2.23
CA ASP A 188 -13.41 -5.94 -0.98
C ASP A 188 -12.49 -6.42 0.15
N GLY A 189 -11.71 -7.47 -0.12
CA GLY A 189 -10.72 -8.01 0.82
C GLY A 189 -9.69 -6.97 1.27
N ALA A 190 -9.23 -6.10 0.37
CA ALA A 190 -8.32 -5.01 0.70
C ALA A 190 -9.00 -3.93 1.53
N ALA A 191 -10.24 -3.55 1.19
CA ALA A 191 -10.99 -2.54 1.91
C ALA A 191 -11.38 -2.94 3.34
N THR A 192 -11.37 -4.25 3.64
CA THR A 192 -11.61 -4.79 4.99
C THR A 192 -10.34 -4.93 5.84
N ILE A 193 -9.16 -4.79 5.25
CA ILE A 193 -7.91 -4.67 6.01
C ILE A 193 -7.99 -3.35 6.77
N ALA A 194 -7.83 -3.40 8.09
CA ALA A 194 -7.66 -2.20 8.90
C ALA A 194 -6.51 -1.37 8.29
N GLY A 195 -6.89 -0.30 7.60
CA GLY A 195 -6.01 0.58 6.85
C GLY A 195 -6.12 2.00 7.36
N GLU A 196 -5.26 2.86 6.85
CA GLU A 196 -5.21 4.28 7.24
C GLU A 196 -6.01 5.11 6.23
N HIS A 197 -6.98 5.88 6.70
CA HIS A 197 -7.79 6.77 5.86
C HIS A 197 -7.08 8.12 5.69
N TRP A 198 -6.67 8.45 4.47
CA TRP A 198 -6.12 9.76 4.15
C TRP A 198 -7.13 10.55 3.32
N HIS A 199 -7.92 11.38 4.00
CA HIS A 199 -8.63 12.46 3.32
C HIS A 199 -7.59 13.45 2.75
N ILE A 200 -7.89 14.07 1.59
CA ILE A 200 -7.02 14.95 0.75
C ILE A 200 -6.64 16.27 1.47
N TRP A 201 -6.43 16.27 2.78
CA TRP A 201 -5.90 17.43 3.51
C TRP A 201 -4.37 17.57 3.38
N PHE A 202 -3.71 16.65 2.68
CA PHE A 202 -2.24 16.62 2.52
C PHE A 202 -1.73 17.16 1.18
N ALA A 203 -2.62 17.48 0.21
CA ALA A 203 -2.21 18.07 -1.06
C ALA A 203 -1.92 19.59 -1.00
N PHE A 204 -2.20 20.23 0.14
CA PHE A 204 -1.96 21.67 0.34
C PHE A 204 -0.75 21.99 1.23
N PHE A 205 0.00 20.99 1.72
CA PHE A 205 1.15 21.21 2.61
C PHE A 205 2.45 20.52 2.18
N PHE A 206 2.56 20.09 0.92
CA PHE A 206 3.84 19.75 0.29
C PHE A 206 3.96 20.40 -1.08
#